data_AF-A0A7S2WVC6-F1
#
_entry.id   AF-A0A7S2WVC6-F1
#
_cell.length_a   1.000
_cell.length_b   1.000
_cell.length_c   1.000
_cell.angle_alpha   90.00
_cell.angle_beta   90.00
_cell.angle_gamma   90.00
#
_symmetry.space_group_name_H-M   'P 1'
#
loop_
_entity.id
_entity.type
_entity.pdbx_description
1 polymer ?
#
loop_
_entity_poly.entity_id
_entity_poly.type
_entity_poly.pdbx_seq_one_letter_code
_entity_poly.pdbx_strand_id
1 'polypeptide(L)'
;GTGDAVRKVLAAADRAMVPLLPLEDARAAEAAAREIEAEQEWRWRYDRHVVRHVDLAARSPEACLAACRAGLDSIYASFRFGEVSLGEHMRTSEGHSFGTGHVQGRGRRGRAPALPLGGTETIQGADEVLAQLHAWVQAGVVGEDVPGAVRGVLAGGAEAVLSGFAFVVMGAGAAMGPLETLLGLGAHVVALDLPRETTWRRLLSLAEGSPGRMTFPLRGEVRDRAGIAELANAAGCDLLTEPAELRDWLVSLCPTQRLVLGSYAYLDSKAFVRVSLAMDAIASGVLARRPDSALAYLCSPTDVFAVPPGTRAQSAERFQSLPWSHAAVKAVGGRSLLRPNVAGTDPQYPLVDSLVLQQGPNYIFAK
;
A
#
# COMPACT_ATOMS: atom_id res chain seq x y z
N GLY A 1 24.57 8.55 -2.27
CA GLY A 1 23.94 7.50 -1.42
C GLY A 1 22.42 7.56 -1.56
N THR A 2 21.65 6.63 -0.98
CA THR A 2 20.16 6.66 -1.10
C THR A 2 19.56 7.98 -0.61
N GLY A 3 20.15 8.61 0.42
CA GLY A 3 19.71 9.91 0.91
C GLY A 3 19.78 11.06 -0.11
N ASP A 4 20.71 11.02 -1.08
CA ASP A 4 20.80 12.07 -2.11
C ASP A 4 19.65 11.97 -3.11
N ALA A 5 19.27 10.74 -3.49
CA ALA A 5 18.15 10.51 -4.40
C ALA A 5 16.83 10.90 -3.73
N VAL A 6 16.62 10.50 -2.46
CA VAL A 6 15.41 10.87 -1.70
C VAL A 6 15.27 12.39 -1.57
N ARG A 7 16.35 13.09 -1.20
CA ARG A 7 16.35 14.56 -1.09
C ARG A 7 15.97 15.23 -2.40
N LYS A 8 16.55 14.79 -3.52
CA LYS A 8 16.22 15.31 -4.86
C LYS A 8 14.76 15.10 -5.22
N VAL A 9 14.21 13.93 -4.93
CA VAL A 9 12.80 13.61 -5.19
C VAL A 9 11.88 14.51 -4.37
N LEU A 10 12.10 14.62 -3.06
CA LEU A 10 11.25 15.44 -2.20
C LEU A 10 11.36 16.93 -2.53
N ALA A 11 12.56 17.42 -2.83
CA ALA A 11 12.77 18.80 -3.25
C ALA A 11 12.11 19.10 -4.62
N ALA A 12 12.10 18.14 -5.55
CA ALA A 12 11.39 18.28 -6.81
C ALA A 12 9.86 18.36 -6.59
N ALA A 13 9.33 17.54 -5.68
CA ALA A 13 7.93 17.57 -5.29
C ALA A 13 7.54 18.92 -4.67
N ASP A 14 8.35 19.46 -3.75
CA ASP A 14 8.11 20.77 -3.14
C ASP A 14 8.11 21.92 -4.15
N ARG A 15 9.07 21.92 -5.08
CA ARG A 15 9.13 22.94 -6.15
C ARG A 15 7.91 22.92 -7.07
N ALA A 16 7.35 21.75 -7.33
CA ALA A 16 6.18 21.61 -8.19
C ALA A 16 4.91 22.26 -7.61
N MET A 17 4.87 22.49 -6.29
CA MET A 17 3.76 23.18 -5.64
C MET A 17 3.83 24.71 -5.79
N VAL A 18 5.03 25.27 -5.92
CA VAL A 18 5.27 26.73 -5.94
C VAL A 18 4.33 27.51 -6.89
N PRO A 19 4.11 27.12 -8.16
CA PRO A 19 3.23 27.88 -9.04
C PRO A 19 1.73 27.73 -8.74
N LEU A 20 1.35 26.81 -7.85
CA LEU A 20 -0.04 26.45 -7.54
C LEU A 20 -0.50 26.94 -6.16
N LEU A 21 0.43 27.47 -5.37
CA LEU A 21 0.17 27.94 -4.01
C LEU A 21 0.05 29.46 -3.95
N PRO A 22 -0.69 30.01 -2.96
CA PRO A 22 -0.66 31.43 -2.63
C PRO A 22 0.77 31.90 -2.34
N LEU A 23 1.05 33.20 -2.49
CA LEU A 23 2.42 33.75 -2.43
C LEU A 23 3.20 33.36 -1.16
N GLU A 24 2.55 33.31 0.00
CA GLU A 24 3.19 32.93 1.27
C GLU A 24 3.59 31.44 1.28
N ASP A 25 2.64 30.56 0.95
CA ASP A 25 2.87 29.12 0.86
C ASP A 25 3.84 28.74 -0.26
N ALA A 26 3.81 29.46 -1.39
CA ALA A 26 4.76 29.28 -2.50
C ALA A 26 6.20 29.60 -2.06
N ARG A 27 6.40 30.66 -1.28
CA ARG A 27 7.71 30.98 -0.68
C ARG A 27 8.11 29.90 0.33
N ALA A 28 7.16 29.39 1.11
CA ALA A 28 7.41 28.33 2.08
C ALA A 28 7.81 27.01 1.40
N ALA A 29 7.19 26.66 0.27
CA ALA A 29 7.53 25.48 -0.54
C ALA A 29 8.90 25.60 -1.22
N GLU A 30 9.21 26.75 -1.81
CA GLU A 30 10.54 27.01 -2.38
C GLU A 30 11.63 26.95 -1.31
N ALA A 31 11.37 27.49 -0.11
CA ALA A 31 12.29 27.38 1.02
C ALA A 31 12.45 25.93 1.49
N ALA A 32 11.35 25.17 1.59
CA ALA A 32 11.37 23.76 1.97
C ALA A 32 12.26 22.93 1.01
N ALA A 33 12.09 23.12 -0.30
CA ALA A 33 12.92 22.44 -1.30
C ALA A 33 14.42 22.71 -1.13
N ARG A 34 14.81 23.97 -0.86
CA ARG A 34 16.22 24.34 -0.63
C ARG A 34 16.77 23.75 0.66
N GLU A 35 15.97 23.75 1.73
CA GLU A 35 16.35 23.16 3.01
C GLU A 35 16.54 21.65 2.91
N ILE A 36 15.68 20.96 2.16
CA ILE A 36 15.82 19.52 1.88
C ILE A 36 17.16 19.24 1.21
N GLU A 37 17.53 20.00 0.16
CA GLU A 37 18.78 19.79 -0.55
C GLU A 37 20.02 20.10 0.30
N ALA A 38 19.92 21.07 1.19
CA ALA A 38 21.00 21.46 2.09
C ALA A 38 21.16 20.51 3.31
N GLU A 39 20.22 19.59 3.55
CA GLU A 39 20.16 18.77 4.76
C GLU A 39 21.29 17.73 4.85
N GLN A 40 22.35 18.03 5.60
CA GLN A 40 23.51 17.13 5.73
C GLN A 40 23.24 15.89 6.61
N GLU A 41 22.29 15.98 7.55
CA GLU A 41 22.01 14.92 8.53
C GLU A 41 20.71 14.17 8.21
N TRP A 42 20.47 13.87 6.93
CA TRP A 42 19.20 13.27 6.45
C TRP A 42 18.75 12.06 7.26
N ARG A 43 19.69 11.19 7.68
CA ARG A 43 19.42 9.99 8.50
C ARG A 43 18.59 10.29 9.76
N TRP A 44 18.76 11.47 10.33
CA TRP A 44 18.24 11.87 11.64
C TRP A 44 17.27 13.04 11.61
N ARG A 45 17.20 13.78 10.50
CA ARG A 45 16.42 15.02 10.36
C ARG A 45 15.42 14.98 9.21
N TYR A 46 15.12 13.82 8.64
CA TYR A 46 14.18 13.72 7.51
C TYR A 46 12.73 13.99 7.92
N ASP A 47 12.38 13.74 9.18
CA ASP A 47 11.03 13.85 9.74
C ASP A 47 10.43 15.24 9.55
N ARG A 48 11.17 16.28 9.93
CA ARG A 48 10.72 17.68 9.76
C ARG A 48 10.44 18.04 8.30
N HIS A 49 11.20 17.45 7.36
CA HIS A 49 11.04 17.70 5.93
C HIS A 49 9.82 16.98 5.39
N VAL A 50 9.58 15.73 5.80
CA VAL A 50 8.39 14.96 5.43
C VAL A 50 7.13 15.62 5.98
N VAL A 51 7.12 16.02 7.26
CA VAL A 51 5.97 16.72 7.87
C VAL A 51 5.67 18.02 7.14
N ARG A 52 6.69 18.83 6.84
CA ARG A 52 6.53 20.09 6.11
C ARG A 52 6.04 19.89 4.68
N HIS A 53 6.55 18.87 3.99
CA HIS A 53 6.09 18.48 2.65
C HIS A 53 4.59 18.16 2.66
N VAL A 54 4.13 17.30 3.57
CA VAL A 54 2.72 16.91 3.66
C VAL A 54 1.82 18.10 4.04
N ASP A 55 2.30 19.00 4.92
CA ASP A 55 1.57 20.21 5.30
C ASP A 55 1.42 21.23 4.15
N LEU A 56 2.43 21.33 3.28
CA LEU A 56 2.35 22.15 2.07
C LEU A 56 1.46 21.49 1.00
N ALA A 57 1.56 20.18 0.83
CA ALA A 57 0.72 19.44 -0.09
C ALA A 57 -0.76 19.51 0.30
N ALA A 58 -1.07 19.56 1.60
CA ALA A 58 -2.44 19.67 2.10
C ALA A 58 -3.14 21.00 1.77
N ARG A 59 -2.41 22.04 1.31
CA ARG A 59 -2.96 23.39 1.03
C ARG A 59 -3.88 23.43 -0.18
N SER A 60 -3.67 22.55 -1.16
CA SER A 60 -4.44 22.52 -2.40
C SER A 60 -4.41 21.12 -3.01
N PRO A 61 -5.56 20.59 -3.47
CA PRO A 61 -5.60 19.35 -4.24
C PRO A 61 -4.69 19.39 -5.47
N GLU A 62 -4.65 20.51 -6.19
CA GLU A 62 -3.82 20.69 -7.37
C GLU A 62 -2.34 20.68 -7.03
N ALA A 63 -1.95 21.36 -5.94
CA ALA A 63 -0.57 21.36 -5.44
C ALA A 63 -0.13 19.95 -5.02
N CYS A 64 -0.98 19.23 -4.26
CA CYS A 64 -0.74 17.85 -3.87
C CYS A 64 -0.48 16.95 -5.09
N LEU A 65 -1.38 17.00 -6.08
CA LEU A 65 -1.25 16.19 -7.30
C LEU A 65 0.00 16.56 -8.10
N ALA A 66 0.37 17.84 -8.18
CA ALA A 66 1.58 18.28 -8.84
C ALA A 66 2.84 17.78 -8.13
N ALA A 67 2.86 17.83 -6.79
CA ALA A 67 3.95 17.32 -5.98
C ALA A 67 4.14 15.81 -6.17
N CYS A 68 3.05 15.03 -6.11
CA CYS A 68 3.09 13.59 -6.34
C CYS A 68 3.62 13.25 -7.75
N ARG A 69 3.14 13.94 -8.78
CA ARG A 69 3.60 13.72 -10.17
C ARG A 69 5.08 14.05 -10.33
N ALA A 70 5.52 15.22 -9.85
CA ALA A 70 6.92 15.62 -9.94
C ALA A 70 7.86 14.70 -9.13
N GLY A 71 7.40 14.22 -7.98
CA GLY A 71 8.12 13.22 -7.19
C GLY A 71 8.31 11.91 -7.96
N LEU A 72 7.23 11.36 -8.54
CA LEU A 72 7.27 10.16 -9.37
C LEU A 72 8.13 10.35 -10.62
N ASP A 73 8.01 11.47 -11.33
CA ASP A 73 8.84 11.77 -12.50
C ASP A 73 10.33 11.82 -12.13
N SER A 74 10.66 12.46 -10.99
CA SER A 74 12.03 12.50 -10.46
C SER A 74 12.54 11.10 -10.11
N ILE A 75 11.69 10.25 -9.52
CA ILE A 75 12.01 8.84 -9.24
C ILE A 75 12.33 8.11 -10.54
N TYR A 76 11.44 8.16 -11.53
CA TYR A 76 11.59 7.45 -12.79
C TYR A 76 12.78 7.91 -13.61
N ALA A 77 13.17 9.18 -13.50
CA ALA A 77 14.35 9.72 -14.15
C ALA A 77 15.67 9.40 -13.41
N SER A 78 15.63 9.32 -12.07
CA SER A 78 16.85 9.22 -11.24
C SER A 78 17.23 7.79 -10.88
N PHE A 79 16.26 6.92 -10.61
CA PHE A 79 16.54 5.51 -10.29
C PHE A 79 16.93 4.74 -11.55
N ARG A 80 17.83 3.76 -11.39
CA ARG A 80 18.45 3.01 -12.49
C ARG A 80 18.02 1.56 -12.48
N PHE A 81 17.81 1.02 -13.68
CA PHE A 81 17.61 -0.40 -13.94
C PHE A 81 18.70 -0.84 -14.93
N GLY A 82 19.75 -1.50 -14.42
CA GLY A 82 20.98 -1.66 -15.18
C GLY A 82 21.58 -0.29 -15.54
N GLU A 83 21.86 -0.08 -16.83
CA GLU A 83 22.46 1.16 -17.34
C GLU A 83 21.44 2.27 -17.62
N VAL A 84 20.17 1.92 -17.80
CA VAL A 84 19.09 2.86 -18.17
C VAL A 84 18.34 3.37 -16.93
N SER A 85 17.58 4.44 -17.10
CA SER A 85 16.65 4.89 -16.05
C SER A 85 15.50 3.89 -15.87
N LEU A 86 14.88 3.85 -14.68
CA LEU A 86 13.71 3.01 -14.43
C LEU A 86 12.58 3.38 -15.40
N GLY A 87 12.34 4.67 -15.64
CA GLY A 87 11.33 5.12 -16.58
C GLY A 87 11.62 4.70 -18.02
N GLU A 88 12.88 4.68 -18.45
CA GLU A 88 13.29 4.18 -19.77
C GLU A 88 13.07 2.67 -19.89
N HIS A 89 13.52 1.90 -18.91
CA HIS A 89 13.27 0.45 -18.86
C HIS A 89 11.75 0.15 -18.90
N MET A 90 10.93 0.88 -18.16
CA MET A 90 9.48 0.68 -18.17
C MET A 90 8.77 1.16 -19.44
N ARG A 91 9.46 1.82 -20.37
CA ARG A 91 8.93 2.14 -21.71
C ARG A 91 9.30 1.10 -22.74
N THR A 92 10.33 0.27 -22.51
CA THR A 92 10.66 -0.81 -23.43
C THR A 92 9.51 -1.83 -23.42
N SER A 93 9.14 -2.26 -24.62
CA SER A 93 8.10 -3.26 -24.86
C SER A 93 8.78 -4.44 -25.53
N GLU A 94 8.92 -5.52 -24.79
CA GLU A 94 9.54 -6.76 -25.29
C GLU A 94 8.58 -7.95 -25.20
N GLY A 95 7.32 -7.69 -24.86
CA GLY A 95 6.37 -8.75 -24.52
C GLY A 95 6.74 -9.38 -23.18
N HIS A 96 6.34 -10.63 -22.98
CA HIS A 96 6.69 -11.37 -21.78
C HIS A 96 7.02 -12.83 -22.12
N SER A 97 7.94 -13.42 -21.35
CA SER A 97 8.31 -14.84 -21.48
C SER A 97 7.47 -15.76 -20.57
N PHE A 98 6.66 -15.20 -19.67
CA PHE A 98 5.89 -15.96 -18.69
C PHE A 98 4.83 -16.86 -19.33
N GLY A 99 4.84 -18.14 -18.93
CA GLY A 99 3.66 -19.00 -19.01
C GLY A 99 2.62 -18.57 -17.97
N THR A 100 1.40 -19.09 -18.08
CA THR A 100 0.31 -18.75 -17.15
C THR A 100 -0.23 -20.01 -16.50
N GLY A 101 -0.12 -20.09 -15.17
CA GLY A 101 -0.69 -21.15 -14.35
C GLY A 101 -2.05 -20.74 -13.79
N HIS A 102 -2.94 -21.72 -13.63
CA HIS A 102 -4.26 -21.53 -13.03
C HIS A 102 -4.56 -22.61 -11.99
N VAL A 103 -5.12 -22.21 -10.86
CA VAL A 103 -5.71 -23.10 -9.86
C VAL A 103 -7.14 -22.66 -9.60
N GLN A 104 -8.09 -23.56 -9.87
CA GLN A 104 -9.47 -23.40 -9.47
C GLN A 104 -9.67 -24.03 -8.10
N GLY A 105 -10.07 -23.22 -7.12
CA GLY A 105 -10.38 -23.68 -5.79
C GLY A 105 -11.61 -24.61 -5.77
N ARG A 106 -11.56 -25.59 -4.87
CA ARG A 106 -12.58 -26.64 -4.66
C ARG A 106 -13.29 -26.49 -3.30
N GLY A 107 -12.93 -25.46 -2.53
CA GLY A 107 -13.55 -25.15 -1.26
C GLY A 107 -15.03 -24.79 -1.43
N ARG A 108 -15.84 -25.13 -0.41
CA ARG A 108 -17.25 -24.75 -0.40
C ARG A 108 -17.38 -23.23 -0.29
N ARG A 109 -18.20 -22.65 -1.18
CA ARG A 109 -18.63 -21.26 -1.10
C ARG A 109 -19.52 -21.06 0.13
N GLY A 110 -19.41 -19.90 0.77
CA GLY A 110 -20.30 -19.52 1.88
C GLY A 110 -19.74 -19.80 3.28
N ARG A 111 -18.42 -19.73 3.50
CA ARG A 111 -17.92 -19.56 4.87
C ARG A 111 -18.49 -18.23 5.37
N ALA A 112 -19.29 -18.26 6.42
CA ALA A 112 -19.83 -17.05 7.03
C ALA A 112 -18.67 -16.07 7.29
N PRO A 113 -18.87 -14.77 7.10
CA PRO A 113 -17.83 -13.79 7.38
C PRO A 113 -17.31 -14.01 8.81
N ALA A 114 -15.99 -14.07 8.91
CA ALA A 114 -15.28 -14.39 10.13
C ALA A 114 -14.35 -13.22 10.45
N LEU A 115 -14.56 -12.60 11.61
CA LEU A 115 -13.69 -11.55 12.14
C LEU A 115 -12.83 -12.17 13.24
N PRO A 116 -11.53 -12.41 13.01
CA PRO A 116 -10.64 -12.83 14.08
C PRO A 116 -10.50 -11.70 15.11
N LEU A 117 -10.65 -12.04 16.39
CA LEU A 117 -10.59 -11.11 17.52
C LEU A 117 -9.66 -11.68 18.60
N GLY A 118 -8.74 -10.85 19.11
CA GLY A 118 -7.88 -11.23 20.25
C GLY A 118 -6.96 -12.43 20.02
N GLY A 119 -6.76 -12.87 18.78
CA GLY A 119 -5.88 -13.99 18.41
C GLY A 119 -6.47 -15.40 18.65
N THR A 120 -7.48 -15.53 19.51
CA THR A 120 -8.12 -16.83 19.82
C THR A 120 -9.59 -16.88 19.43
N GLU A 121 -10.26 -15.73 19.39
CA GLU A 121 -11.68 -15.65 19.09
C GLU A 121 -11.89 -15.41 17.60
N THR A 122 -13.02 -15.91 17.10
CA THR A 122 -13.47 -15.63 15.73
C THR A 122 -14.95 -15.39 15.78
N ILE A 123 -15.34 -14.14 15.54
CA ILE A 123 -16.74 -13.76 15.43
C ILE A 123 -17.23 -14.21 14.06
N GLN A 124 -18.25 -15.05 14.04
CA GLN A 124 -18.84 -15.59 12.82
C GLN A 124 -20.24 -15.02 12.62
N GLY A 125 -20.62 -14.84 11.36
CA GLY A 125 -21.94 -14.35 11.00
C GLY A 125 -21.95 -12.86 10.73
N ALA A 126 -22.78 -12.45 9.77
CA ALA A 126 -22.78 -11.07 9.32
C ALA A 126 -23.28 -10.11 10.41
N ASP A 127 -24.30 -10.49 11.15
CA ASP A 127 -24.91 -9.67 12.19
C ASP A 127 -23.97 -9.48 13.38
N GLU A 128 -23.29 -10.54 13.81
CA GLU A 128 -22.32 -10.50 14.90
C GLU A 128 -21.09 -9.68 14.53
N VAL A 129 -20.58 -9.83 13.30
CA VAL A 129 -19.49 -8.98 12.79
C VAL A 129 -19.92 -7.51 12.79
N LEU A 130 -21.12 -7.19 12.30
CA LEU A 130 -21.62 -5.82 12.28
C LEU A 130 -21.85 -5.26 13.69
N ALA A 131 -22.34 -6.06 14.63
CA ALA A 131 -22.50 -5.68 16.03
C ALA A 131 -21.14 -5.34 16.66
N GLN A 132 -20.11 -6.15 16.41
CA GLN A 132 -18.76 -5.87 16.88
C GLN A 132 -18.18 -4.59 16.27
N LEU A 133 -18.38 -4.36 14.97
CA LEU A 133 -17.94 -3.12 14.31
C LEU A 133 -18.65 -1.91 14.90
N HIS A 134 -19.94 -1.99 15.20
CA HIS A 134 -20.66 -0.92 15.89
C HIS A 134 -20.12 -0.68 17.31
N ALA A 135 -19.80 -1.73 18.07
CA ALA A 135 -19.16 -1.60 19.38
C ALA A 135 -17.79 -0.89 19.27
N TRP A 136 -17.01 -1.18 18.23
CA TRP A 136 -15.76 -0.48 17.93
C TRP A 136 -15.95 0.97 17.51
N VAL A 137 -17.01 1.31 16.78
CA VAL A 137 -17.35 2.71 16.49
C VAL A 137 -17.68 3.47 17.78
N GLN A 138 -18.48 2.89 18.67
CA GLN A 138 -18.81 3.51 19.96
C GLN A 138 -17.56 3.67 20.84
N ALA A 139 -16.67 2.69 20.83
CA ALA A 139 -15.35 2.77 21.47
C ALA A 139 -14.35 3.62 20.66
N GLY A 140 -14.72 4.11 19.47
CA GLY A 140 -13.90 4.77 18.41
C GLY A 140 -12.53 4.15 18.20
N VAL A 141 -12.55 2.83 18.07
CA VAL A 141 -11.46 2.01 17.54
C VAL A 141 -11.44 2.11 16.01
N VAL A 142 -12.61 2.30 15.38
CA VAL A 142 -12.77 2.43 13.92
C VAL A 142 -13.69 3.60 13.57
N GLY A 143 -13.61 4.10 12.33
CA GLY A 143 -14.46 5.16 11.80
C GLY A 143 -15.92 4.73 11.60
N GLU A 144 -16.84 5.70 11.61
CA GLU A 144 -18.29 5.48 11.48
C GLU A 144 -18.73 4.88 10.14
N ASP A 145 -17.88 5.03 9.11
CA ASP A 145 -18.06 4.53 7.76
C ASP A 145 -17.77 3.02 7.64
N VAL A 146 -16.93 2.47 8.52
CA VAL A 146 -16.46 1.08 8.45
C VAL A 146 -17.61 0.05 8.50
N PRO A 147 -18.59 0.11 9.43
CA PRO A 147 -19.70 -0.84 9.43
C PRO A 147 -20.52 -0.79 8.14
N GLY A 148 -20.69 0.39 7.54
CA GLY A 148 -21.41 0.57 6.27
C GLY A 148 -20.70 -0.11 5.11
N ALA A 149 -19.38 0.11 4.99
CA ALA A 149 -18.55 -0.51 3.97
C ALA A 149 -18.55 -2.05 4.09
N VAL A 150 -18.38 -2.57 5.31
CA VAL A 150 -18.41 -4.02 5.56
C VAL A 150 -19.80 -4.59 5.26
N ARG A 151 -20.89 -3.93 5.71
CA ARG A 151 -22.25 -4.37 5.42
C ARG A 151 -22.51 -4.56 3.93
N GLY A 152 -21.99 -3.67 3.08
CA GLY A 152 -22.10 -3.79 1.62
C GLY A 152 -21.49 -5.10 1.10
N VAL A 153 -20.32 -5.48 1.61
CA VAL A 153 -19.65 -6.75 1.26
C VAL A 153 -20.42 -7.95 1.79
N LEU A 154 -20.98 -7.85 3.00
CA LEU A 154 -21.66 -8.95 3.67
C LEU A 154 -23.09 -9.20 3.14
N ALA A 155 -23.85 -8.15 2.83
CA ALA A 155 -25.25 -8.24 2.41
C ALA A 155 -25.42 -8.47 0.91
N GLY A 156 -24.47 -8.04 0.08
CA GLY A 156 -24.63 -7.91 -1.37
C GLY A 156 -24.33 -9.15 -2.21
N GLY A 157 -23.98 -10.29 -1.61
CA GLY A 157 -23.46 -11.43 -2.36
C GLY A 157 -22.13 -11.07 -3.02
N ALA A 158 -21.05 -11.06 -2.22
CA ALA A 158 -19.71 -10.66 -2.64
C ALA A 158 -19.29 -11.26 -4.00
N GLU A 159 -19.78 -12.46 -4.35
CA GLU A 159 -19.57 -13.08 -5.65
C GLU A 159 -19.94 -12.19 -6.85
N ALA A 160 -21.13 -11.58 -6.86
CA ALA A 160 -21.57 -10.76 -7.98
C ALA A 160 -20.64 -9.56 -8.18
N VAL A 161 -20.27 -8.91 -7.08
CA VAL A 161 -19.32 -7.79 -7.08
C VAL A 161 -17.93 -8.25 -7.52
N LEU A 162 -17.38 -9.28 -6.89
CA LEU A 162 -16.00 -9.76 -7.10
C LEU A 162 -15.79 -10.39 -8.48
N SER A 163 -16.85 -10.90 -9.13
CA SER A 163 -16.75 -11.53 -10.45
C SER A 163 -16.22 -10.57 -11.54
N GLY A 164 -16.48 -9.27 -11.39
CA GLY A 164 -15.98 -8.23 -12.29
C GLY A 164 -14.51 -7.87 -12.08
N PHE A 165 -13.84 -8.43 -11.06
CA PHE A 165 -12.48 -8.04 -10.68
C PHE A 165 -11.49 -9.21 -10.68
N ALA A 166 -10.25 -8.92 -11.02
CA ALA A 166 -9.10 -9.78 -10.74
C ALA A 166 -8.12 -9.00 -9.86
N PHE A 167 -7.84 -9.53 -8.67
CA PHE A 167 -7.01 -8.87 -7.67
C PHE A 167 -5.56 -9.30 -7.86
N VAL A 168 -4.71 -8.41 -8.37
CA VAL A 168 -3.28 -8.64 -8.49
C VAL A 168 -2.64 -8.40 -7.13
N VAL A 169 -2.00 -9.41 -6.56
CA VAL A 169 -1.36 -9.36 -5.24
C VAL A 169 0.15 -9.47 -5.43
N MET A 170 0.83 -8.32 -5.48
CA MET A 170 2.30 -8.23 -5.53
C MET A 170 2.86 -8.50 -4.13
N GLY A 171 3.52 -9.64 -3.96
CA GLY A 171 3.88 -10.16 -2.64
C GLY A 171 2.79 -11.05 -2.07
N ALA A 172 2.34 -12.06 -2.83
CA ALA A 172 1.26 -12.97 -2.44
C ALA A 172 1.55 -13.75 -1.14
N GLY A 173 2.82 -14.00 -0.84
CA GLY A 173 3.29 -14.63 0.38
C GLY A 173 3.53 -13.66 1.55
N ALA A 174 3.29 -12.36 1.37
CA ALA A 174 3.48 -11.37 2.43
C ALA A 174 2.60 -11.65 3.65
N ALA A 175 3.14 -11.37 4.85
CA ALA A 175 2.43 -11.60 6.10
C ALA A 175 1.14 -10.77 6.22
N MET A 176 1.13 -9.57 5.63
CA MET A 176 -0.01 -8.65 5.66
C MET A 176 -0.67 -8.51 4.28
N GLY A 177 -0.87 -9.62 3.56
CA GLY A 177 -1.57 -9.62 2.26
C GLY A 177 -3.06 -10.00 2.38
N PRO A 178 -3.92 -9.55 1.45
CA PRO A 178 -5.34 -9.90 1.45
C PRO A 178 -5.64 -11.27 0.80
N LEU A 179 -4.61 -12.04 0.43
CA LEU A 179 -4.74 -13.26 -0.38
C LEU A 179 -5.75 -14.25 0.21
N GLU A 180 -5.59 -14.63 1.48
CA GLU A 180 -6.45 -15.60 2.15
C GLU A 180 -7.90 -15.11 2.22
N THR A 181 -8.10 -13.83 2.57
CA THR A 181 -9.43 -13.20 2.61
C THR A 181 -10.08 -13.19 1.24
N LEU A 182 -9.37 -12.78 0.18
CA LEU A 182 -9.90 -12.71 -1.18
C LEU A 182 -10.25 -14.10 -1.71
N LEU A 183 -9.37 -15.08 -1.53
CA LEU A 183 -9.64 -16.48 -1.92
C LEU A 183 -10.81 -17.06 -1.13
N GLY A 184 -10.90 -16.76 0.18
CA GLY A 184 -12.01 -17.15 1.05
C GLY A 184 -13.36 -16.56 0.64
N LEU A 185 -13.36 -15.35 0.07
CA LEU A 185 -14.54 -14.69 -0.49
C LEU A 185 -14.89 -15.17 -1.92
N GLY A 186 -14.11 -16.09 -2.49
CA GLY A 186 -14.35 -16.62 -3.83
C GLY A 186 -13.80 -15.74 -4.97
N ALA A 187 -12.94 -14.78 -4.67
CA ALA A 187 -12.40 -13.85 -5.65
C ALA A 187 -11.44 -14.55 -6.65
N HIS A 188 -11.20 -13.87 -7.78
CA HIS A 188 -10.07 -14.17 -8.65
C HIS A 188 -8.85 -13.40 -8.18
N VAL A 189 -7.80 -14.12 -7.77
CA VAL A 189 -6.51 -13.52 -7.40
C VAL A 189 -5.45 -13.83 -8.47
N VAL A 190 -4.72 -12.81 -8.91
CA VAL A 190 -3.49 -12.95 -9.69
C VAL A 190 -2.31 -12.82 -8.71
N ALA A 191 -1.69 -13.94 -8.35
CA ALA A 191 -0.64 -13.99 -7.33
C ALA A 191 0.74 -13.76 -7.96
N LEU A 192 1.52 -12.85 -7.38
CA LEU A 192 2.91 -12.59 -7.75
C LEU A 192 3.82 -12.76 -6.53
N ASP A 193 4.78 -13.67 -6.61
CA ASP A 193 5.80 -13.88 -5.59
C ASP A 193 7.06 -14.50 -6.24
N LEU A 194 8.17 -14.46 -5.48
CA LEU A 194 9.46 -15.00 -5.87
C LEU A 194 9.36 -16.49 -6.24
N PRO A 195 10.23 -16.98 -7.15
CA PRO A 195 10.28 -18.37 -7.59
C PRO A 195 10.83 -19.30 -6.49
N ARG A 196 10.04 -19.47 -5.43
CA ARG A 196 10.39 -20.27 -4.24
C ARG A 196 9.37 -21.38 -4.09
N GLU A 197 9.79 -22.61 -4.37
CA GLU A 197 8.91 -23.78 -4.36
C GLU A 197 8.12 -23.93 -3.06
N THR A 198 8.75 -23.70 -1.89
CA THR A 198 8.08 -23.79 -0.58
C THR A 198 6.95 -22.78 -0.42
N THR A 199 7.18 -21.53 -0.85
CA THR A 199 6.14 -20.49 -0.87
C THR A 199 5.01 -20.90 -1.81
N TRP A 200 5.33 -21.27 -3.04
CA TRP A 200 4.32 -21.62 -4.05
C TRP A 200 3.51 -22.87 -3.69
N ARG A 201 4.11 -23.90 -3.08
CA ARG A 201 3.36 -25.04 -2.53
C ARG A 201 2.31 -24.58 -1.53
N ARG A 202 2.64 -23.65 -0.63
CA ARG A 202 1.68 -23.08 0.34
C ARG A 202 0.56 -22.30 -0.37
N LEU A 203 0.91 -21.41 -1.29
CA LEU A 203 -0.05 -20.57 -2.02
C LEU A 203 -1.02 -21.41 -2.87
N LEU A 204 -0.51 -22.41 -3.58
CA LEU A 204 -1.30 -23.30 -4.43
C LEU A 204 -2.25 -24.17 -3.60
N SER A 205 -1.79 -24.74 -2.48
CA SER A 205 -2.64 -25.50 -1.56
C SER A 205 -3.74 -24.62 -0.95
N LEU A 206 -3.42 -23.37 -0.57
CA LEU A 206 -4.40 -22.40 -0.09
C LEU A 206 -5.47 -22.11 -1.16
N ALA A 207 -5.05 -21.86 -2.40
CA ALA A 207 -5.98 -21.63 -3.51
C ALA A 207 -6.87 -22.85 -3.78
N GLU A 208 -6.31 -24.06 -3.84
CA GLU A 208 -7.07 -25.31 -4.06
C GLU A 208 -8.12 -25.53 -2.96
N GLY A 209 -7.79 -25.25 -1.70
CA GLY A 209 -8.70 -25.38 -0.56
C GLY A 209 -9.75 -24.28 -0.43
N SER A 210 -9.64 -23.20 -1.20
CA SER A 210 -10.53 -22.03 -1.13
C SER A 210 -11.71 -22.13 -2.13
N PRO A 211 -12.76 -21.31 -1.98
CA PRO A 211 -13.78 -21.15 -3.03
C PRO A 211 -13.33 -20.26 -4.20
N GLY A 212 -12.20 -19.57 -4.07
CA GLY A 212 -11.65 -18.64 -5.06
C GLY A 212 -10.89 -19.34 -6.18
N ARG A 213 -10.27 -18.54 -7.05
CA ARG A 213 -9.34 -19.03 -8.08
C ARG A 213 -8.08 -18.19 -8.10
N MET A 214 -6.97 -18.80 -8.48
CA MET A 214 -5.67 -18.16 -8.55
C MET A 214 -5.05 -18.30 -9.93
N THR A 215 -4.56 -17.20 -10.49
CA THR A 215 -3.70 -17.15 -11.69
C THR A 215 -2.31 -16.67 -11.28
N PHE A 216 -1.26 -17.21 -11.89
CA PHE A 216 0.13 -16.90 -11.51
C PHE A 216 1.11 -17.13 -12.67
N PRO A 217 2.27 -16.47 -12.67
CA PRO A 217 3.26 -16.64 -13.71
C PRO A 217 4.01 -17.97 -13.56
N LEU A 218 4.33 -18.58 -14.69
CA LEU A 218 5.18 -19.77 -14.80
C LEU A 218 6.47 -19.43 -15.55
N ARG A 219 7.59 -19.92 -15.05
CA ARG A 219 8.93 -19.85 -15.65
C ARG A 219 9.16 -21.06 -16.54
N GLY A 220 8.51 -21.05 -17.70
CA GLY A 220 8.59 -22.11 -18.71
C GLY A 220 7.30 -22.91 -18.86
N GLU A 221 7.35 -23.88 -19.77
CA GLU A 221 6.21 -24.74 -20.05
C GLU A 221 6.02 -25.78 -18.94
N VAL A 222 4.76 -25.99 -18.59
CA VAL A 222 4.32 -27.01 -17.64
C VAL A 222 3.36 -27.93 -18.38
N ARG A 223 3.42 -29.24 -18.08
CA ARG A 223 2.55 -30.21 -18.73
C ARG A 223 1.07 -29.93 -18.45
N ASP A 224 0.23 -30.30 -19.41
CA ASP A 224 -1.21 -30.29 -19.20
C ASP A 224 -1.59 -31.10 -17.94
N ARG A 225 -2.40 -30.50 -17.07
CA ARG A 225 -2.86 -31.09 -15.79
C ARG A 225 -1.74 -31.39 -14.77
N ALA A 226 -0.66 -30.60 -14.78
CA ALA A 226 0.38 -30.70 -13.75
C ALA A 226 -0.17 -30.60 -12.33
N GLY A 227 0.38 -31.41 -11.43
CA GLY A 227 0.07 -31.35 -10.00
C GLY A 227 0.74 -30.17 -9.31
N ILE A 228 0.32 -29.88 -8.07
CA ILE A 228 0.84 -28.76 -7.25
C ILE A 228 2.38 -28.76 -7.17
N ALA A 229 3.01 -29.92 -7.08
CA ALA A 229 4.47 -30.02 -6.98
C ALA A 229 5.20 -29.47 -8.22
N GLU A 230 4.72 -29.81 -9.41
CA GLU A 230 5.30 -29.35 -10.68
C GLU A 230 4.99 -27.86 -10.90
N LEU A 231 3.74 -27.45 -10.64
CA LEU A 231 3.35 -26.05 -10.69
C LEU A 231 4.17 -25.20 -9.72
N ALA A 232 4.40 -25.67 -8.49
CA ALA A 232 5.17 -24.91 -7.49
C ALA A 232 6.64 -24.73 -7.88
N ASN A 233 7.23 -25.70 -8.58
CA ASN A 233 8.60 -25.61 -9.05
C ASN A 233 8.74 -24.63 -10.22
N ALA A 234 7.73 -24.56 -11.09
CA ALA A 234 7.72 -23.66 -12.24
C ALA A 234 7.16 -22.26 -11.91
N ALA A 235 6.45 -22.07 -10.80
CA ALA A 235 5.77 -20.82 -10.50
C ALA A 235 6.71 -19.71 -9.99
N GLY A 236 6.36 -18.47 -10.31
CA GLY A 236 6.94 -17.28 -9.72
C GLY A 236 7.55 -16.30 -10.71
N CYS A 237 7.92 -15.15 -10.15
CA CYS A 237 8.49 -14.01 -10.85
C CYS A 237 9.29 -13.18 -9.85
N ASP A 238 10.09 -12.24 -10.33
CA ASP A 238 10.82 -11.30 -9.50
C ASP A 238 10.51 -9.86 -9.92
N LEU A 239 9.82 -9.14 -9.05
CA LEU A 239 9.44 -7.73 -9.27
C LEU A 239 10.66 -6.85 -9.55
N LEU A 240 11.83 -7.18 -8.98
CA LEU A 240 13.04 -6.38 -9.09
C LEU A 240 13.81 -6.62 -10.37
N THR A 241 13.63 -7.77 -11.03
CA THR A 241 14.40 -8.13 -12.24
C THR A 241 13.53 -8.24 -13.48
N GLU A 242 12.21 -8.41 -13.34
CA GLU A 242 11.28 -8.63 -14.43
C GLU A 242 10.09 -7.62 -14.47
N PRO A 243 10.23 -6.33 -14.08
CA PRO A 243 9.07 -5.44 -13.93
C PRO A 243 8.38 -5.10 -15.27
N ALA A 244 9.13 -4.92 -16.35
CA ALA A 244 8.55 -4.65 -17.68
C ALA A 244 7.81 -5.88 -18.25
N GLU A 245 8.37 -7.08 -18.10
CA GLU A 245 7.73 -8.34 -18.50
C GLU A 245 6.45 -8.60 -17.67
N LEU A 246 6.50 -8.36 -16.36
CA LEU A 246 5.33 -8.51 -15.49
C LEU A 246 4.21 -7.55 -15.85
N ARG A 247 4.53 -6.30 -16.16
CA ARG A 247 3.57 -5.33 -16.69
C ARG A 247 2.88 -5.87 -17.96
N ASP A 248 3.64 -6.35 -18.93
CA ASP A 248 3.09 -6.85 -20.20
C ASP A 248 2.26 -8.11 -20.00
N TRP A 249 2.69 -9.02 -19.11
CA TRP A 249 1.93 -10.19 -18.70
C TRP A 249 0.62 -9.80 -18.03
N LEU A 250 0.63 -8.90 -17.05
CA LEU A 250 -0.60 -8.45 -16.38
C LEU A 250 -1.61 -7.80 -17.35
N VAL A 251 -1.11 -7.05 -18.33
CA VAL A 251 -1.96 -6.43 -19.36
C VAL A 251 -2.64 -7.48 -20.26
N SER A 252 -1.99 -8.61 -20.53
CA SER A 252 -2.55 -9.68 -21.36
C SER A 252 -3.59 -10.55 -20.64
N LEU A 253 -3.65 -10.47 -19.30
CA LEU A 253 -4.57 -11.27 -18.48
C LEU A 253 -5.96 -10.66 -18.35
N CYS A 254 -6.94 -11.53 -18.10
CA CYS A 254 -8.30 -11.18 -17.65
C CYS A 254 -8.93 -10.02 -18.43
N PRO A 255 -9.07 -10.10 -19.77
CA PRO A 255 -9.50 -8.97 -20.60
C PRO A 255 -10.92 -8.46 -20.27
N THR A 256 -11.74 -9.30 -19.64
CA THR A 256 -13.13 -8.96 -19.25
C THR A 256 -13.28 -8.53 -17.80
N GLN A 257 -12.23 -8.58 -16.99
CA GLN A 257 -12.28 -8.22 -15.57
C GLN A 257 -11.40 -7.01 -15.29
N ARG A 258 -11.85 -6.09 -14.46
CA ARG A 258 -11.05 -4.96 -13.98
C ARG A 258 -9.91 -5.46 -13.08
N LEU A 259 -8.68 -5.00 -13.31
CA LEU A 259 -7.56 -5.35 -12.42
C LEU A 259 -7.56 -4.45 -11.18
N VAL A 260 -7.37 -5.04 -10.02
CA VAL A 260 -7.09 -4.32 -8.77
C VAL A 260 -5.65 -4.62 -8.36
N LEU A 261 -4.76 -3.64 -8.51
CA LEU A 261 -3.32 -3.76 -8.35
C LEU A 261 -2.92 -3.48 -6.91
N GLY A 262 -2.62 -4.55 -6.17
CA GLY A 262 -2.29 -4.52 -4.76
C GLY A 262 -0.79 -4.64 -4.48
N SER A 263 -0.24 -3.66 -3.76
CA SER A 263 1.19 -3.56 -3.42
C SER A 263 1.45 -4.01 -1.98
N TYR A 264 1.87 -5.27 -1.80
CA TYR A 264 2.03 -5.89 -0.47
C TYR A 264 3.45 -6.41 -0.19
N ALA A 265 4.33 -6.41 -1.18
CA ALA A 265 5.70 -6.86 -1.01
C ALA A 265 6.47 -5.94 -0.05
N TYR A 266 7.15 -6.54 0.91
CA TYR A 266 7.92 -5.84 1.94
C TYR A 266 9.30 -6.49 2.07
N LEU A 267 10.32 -5.65 2.18
CA LEU A 267 11.72 -6.04 2.41
C LEU A 267 12.35 -5.07 3.41
N ASP A 268 13.59 -5.31 3.82
CA ASP A 268 14.26 -4.44 4.77
C ASP A 268 15.02 -3.29 4.07
N SER A 269 14.94 -2.09 4.66
CA SER A 269 15.79 -0.95 4.33
C SER A 269 15.79 -0.59 2.84
N LYS A 270 16.97 -0.54 2.19
CA LYS A 270 17.13 -0.16 0.78
C LYS A 270 16.40 -1.10 -0.18
N ALA A 271 16.26 -2.38 0.19
CA ALA A 271 15.52 -3.34 -0.62
C ALA A 271 14.03 -3.02 -0.62
N PHE A 272 13.51 -2.44 0.47
CA PHE A 272 12.12 -2.00 0.54
C PHE A 272 11.81 -0.90 -0.47
N VAL A 273 12.71 0.08 -0.57
CA VAL A 273 12.60 1.15 -1.59
C VAL A 273 12.55 0.53 -2.98
N ARG A 274 13.48 -0.38 -3.28
CA ARG A 274 13.54 -1.02 -4.61
C ARG A 274 12.26 -1.77 -4.97
N VAL A 275 11.73 -2.57 -4.04
CA VAL A 275 10.52 -3.36 -4.33
C VAL A 275 9.27 -2.49 -4.40
N SER A 276 9.19 -1.42 -3.60
CA SER A 276 8.09 -0.45 -3.67
C SER A 276 8.08 0.29 -5.00
N LEU A 277 9.25 0.72 -5.47
CA LEU A 277 9.41 1.33 -6.80
C LEU A 277 9.08 0.36 -7.94
N ALA A 278 9.46 -0.92 -7.82
CA ALA A 278 9.10 -1.93 -8.80
C ALA A 278 7.58 -2.15 -8.88
N MET A 279 6.90 -2.23 -7.74
CA MET A 279 5.43 -2.35 -7.70
C MET A 279 4.74 -1.12 -8.30
N ASP A 280 5.21 0.09 -7.97
CA ASP A 280 4.69 1.34 -8.54
C ASP A 280 4.89 1.40 -10.06
N ALA A 281 6.08 1.03 -10.53
CA ALA A 281 6.42 0.96 -11.95
C ALA A 281 5.50 0.00 -12.72
N ILE A 282 5.31 -1.21 -12.19
CA ILE A 282 4.39 -2.21 -12.77
C ILE A 282 2.98 -1.64 -12.80
N ALA A 283 2.49 -1.14 -11.66
CA ALA A 283 1.12 -0.65 -11.54
C ALA A 283 0.84 0.55 -12.48
N SER A 284 1.76 1.51 -12.55
CA SER A 284 1.71 2.64 -13.47
C SER A 284 1.72 2.19 -14.93
N GLY A 285 2.58 1.23 -15.28
CA GLY A 285 2.65 0.66 -16.62
C GLY A 285 1.39 -0.10 -17.04
N VAL A 286 0.73 -0.77 -16.10
CA VAL A 286 -0.57 -1.43 -16.31
C VAL A 286 -1.67 -0.39 -16.44
N LEU A 287 -1.78 0.59 -15.53
CA LEU A 287 -2.79 1.65 -15.60
C LEU A 287 -2.75 2.43 -16.91
N ALA A 288 -1.55 2.68 -17.45
CA ALA A 288 -1.39 3.35 -18.74
C ALA A 288 -1.97 2.55 -19.92
N ARG A 289 -2.01 1.21 -19.83
CA ARG A 289 -2.51 0.29 -20.88
C ARG A 289 -3.92 -0.24 -20.59
N ARG A 290 -4.32 -0.24 -19.31
CA ARG A 290 -5.60 -0.70 -18.76
C ARG A 290 -6.16 0.38 -17.81
N PRO A 291 -6.66 1.51 -18.36
CA PRO A 291 -7.08 2.66 -17.55
C PRO A 291 -8.32 2.39 -16.69
N ASP A 292 -9.02 1.28 -16.96
CA ASP A 292 -10.09 0.77 -16.10
C ASP A 292 -9.57 0.23 -14.76
N SER A 293 -8.27 -0.07 -14.60
CA SER A 293 -7.73 -0.71 -13.40
C SER A 293 -7.89 0.16 -12.12
N ALA A 294 -7.69 -0.45 -10.95
CA ALA A 294 -7.67 0.22 -9.65
C ALA A 294 -6.38 -0.09 -8.90
N LEU A 295 -6.02 0.76 -7.94
CA LEU A 295 -4.91 0.53 -7.04
C LEU A 295 -5.40 0.14 -5.64
N ALA A 296 -4.64 -0.69 -4.94
CA ALA A 296 -4.87 -1.04 -3.55
C ALA A 296 -3.55 -0.99 -2.76
N TYR A 297 -3.50 -0.16 -1.72
CA TYR A 297 -2.32 0.02 -0.88
C TYR A 297 -2.68 -0.17 0.59
N LEU A 298 -1.70 -0.60 1.38
CA LEU A 298 -1.76 -0.52 2.83
C LEU A 298 -1.13 0.79 3.29
N CYS A 299 -1.92 1.62 3.94
CA CYS A 299 -1.40 2.78 4.67
C CYS A 299 -0.42 2.31 5.75
N SER A 300 0.68 3.04 5.89
CA SER A 300 1.62 2.83 6.99
C SER A 300 1.10 3.53 8.25
N PRO A 301 1.05 2.85 9.40
CA PRO A 301 0.69 3.49 10.67
C PRO A 301 1.80 4.43 11.17
N THR A 302 2.99 4.39 10.57
CA THR A 302 4.15 5.22 10.95
C THR A 302 4.49 6.24 9.87
N ASP A 303 3.47 6.97 9.42
CA ASP A 303 3.53 7.95 8.33
C ASP A 303 2.96 9.30 8.80
N VAL A 304 3.02 10.32 7.94
CA VAL A 304 2.36 11.61 8.13
C VAL A 304 1.21 11.71 7.15
N PHE A 305 -0.02 11.89 7.65
CA PHE A 305 -1.19 11.99 6.80
C PHE A 305 -2.20 12.98 7.36
N ALA A 306 -2.96 13.59 6.45
CA ALA A 306 -4.12 14.41 6.79
C ALA A 306 -5.26 13.52 7.30
N VAL A 307 -5.94 13.99 8.35
CA VAL A 307 -7.14 13.35 8.88
C VAL A 307 -8.33 14.31 8.80
N PRO A 308 -9.57 13.79 8.73
CA PRO A 308 -10.74 14.66 8.81
C PRO A 308 -10.75 15.49 10.10
N PRO A 309 -11.20 16.76 10.06
CA PRO A 309 -11.30 17.60 11.26
C PRO A 309 -12.12 16.97 12.40
N GLY A 310 -13.18 16.22 12.06
CA GLY A 310 -13.99 15.47 13.03
C GLY A 310 -13.19 14.40 13.78
N THR A 311 -12.34 13.65 13.07
CA THR A 311 -11.43 12.67 13.68
C THR A 311 -10.45 13.33 14.63
N ARG A 312 -9.91 14.51 14.25
CA ARG A 312 -9.02 15.30 15.09
C ARG A 312 -9.72 15.79 16.37
N ALA A 313 -10.94 16.30 16.24
CA ALA A 313 -11.74 16.77 17.36
C ALA A 313 -12.10 15.64 18.33
N GLN A 314 -12.58 14.51 17.81
CA GLN A 314 -12.91 13.33 18.61
C GLN A 314 -11.68 12.78 19.37
N SER A 315 -10.51 12.74 18.72
CA SER A 315 -9.26 12.34 19.37
C SER A 315 -8.91 13.27 20.54
N ALA A 316 -9.06 14.59 20.35
CA ALA A 316 -8.79 15.58 21.39
C ALA A 316 -9.77 15.47 22.57
N GLU A 317 -11.06 15.29 22.31
CA GLU A 317 -12.09 15.10 23.34
C GLU A 317 -11.80 13.86 24.20
N ARG A 318 -11.47 12.74 23.55
CA ARG A 318 -11.13 11.49 24.24
C ARG A 318 -9.87 11.61 25.08
N PHE A 319 -8.87 12.33 24.57
CA PHE A 319 -7.66 12.60 25.33
C PHE A 319 -7.98 13.42 26.60
N GLN A 320 -8.93 14.36 26.52
CA GLN A 320 -9.38 15.15 27.67
C GLN A 320 -10.23 14.32 28.64
N SER A 321 -10.97 13.31 28.16
CA SER A 321 -11.77 12.41 28.99
C SER A 321 -10.97 11.27 29.65
N LEU A 322 -9.65 11.20 29.43
CA LEU A 322 -8.82 10.16 30.03
C LEU A 322 -8.81 10.28 31.57
N PRO A 323 -8.80 9.14 32.30
CA PRO A 323 -8.66 9.15 33.75
C PRO A 323 -7.39 9.86 34.21
N TRP A 324 -7.44 10.44 35.42
CA TRP A 324 -6.32 11.16 36.04
C TRP A 324 -5.01 10.34 36.13
N SER A 325 -5.10 9.01 36.13
CA SER A 325 -3.95 8.10 36.09
C SER A 325 -3.09 8.28 34.84
N HIS A 326 -3.67 8.67 33.71
CA HIS A 326 -2.92 8.99 32.48
C HIS A 326 -2.12 10.29 32.62
N ALA A 327 -2.61 11.26 33.39
CA ALA A 327 -1.86 12.48 33.69
C ALA A 327 -0.61 12.16 34.54
N ALA A 328 -0.71 11.19 35.46
CA ALA A 328 0.43 10.70 36.23
C ALA A 328 1.48 10.00 35.33
N VAL A 329 1.07 9.17 34.37
CA VAL A 329 1.99 8.55 33.39
C VAL A 329 2.69 9.63 32.54
N LYS A 330 1.96 10.65 32.09
CA LYS A 330 2.54 11.78 31.33
C LYS A 330 3.54 12.59 32.16
N ALA A 331 3.27 12.77 33.46
CA ALA A 331 4.17 13.47 34.38
C ALA A 331 5.44 12.66 34.68
N VAL A 332 5.31 11.35 34.94
CA VAL A 332 6.44 10.44 35.18
C VAL A 332 7.30 10.26 33.92
N GLY A 333 6.69 10.26 32.73
CA GLY A 333 7.38 10.17 31.45
C GLY A 333 8.06 11.47 30.98
N GLY A 334 8.05 12.53 31.80
CA GLY A 334 8.89 13.72 31.62
C GLY A 334 8.73 14.47 30.28
N ARG A 335 7.59 14.33 29.59
CA ARG A 335 7.37 14.80 28.20
C ARG A 335 8.39 14.27 27.16
N SER A 336 9.31 13.38 27.55
CA SER A 336 10.30 12.78 26.66
C SER A 336 9.81 11.45 26.08
N LEU A 337 8.98 10.72 26.83
CA LEU A 337 8.43 9.42 26.42
C LEU A 337 7.18 9.52 25.54
N LEU A 338 6.38 10.58 25.68
CA LEU A 338 5.11 10.77 24.96
C LEU A 338 5.04 12.20 24.42
N ARG A 339 5.02 12.34 23.09
CA ARG A 339 4.85 13.60 22.37
C ARG A 339 3.50 13.64 21.67
N PRO A 340 2.82 14.80 21.61
CA PRO A 340 1.66 14.95 20.73
C PRO A 340 2.07 14.67 19.29
N ASN A 341 1.31 13.82 18.60
CA ASN A 341 1.46 13.48 17.19
C ASN A 341 0.65 14.43 16.29
N VAL A 342 0.55 15.69 16.69
CA VAL A 342 -0.32 16.69 16.06
C VAL A 342 0.56 17.59 15.23
N ALA A 343 0.25 17.68 13.94
CA ALA A 343 1.00 18.50 13.00
C ALA A 343 0.07 19.22 12.04
N GLY A 344 0.69 20.03 11.18
CA GLY A 344 0.04 20.83 10.17
C GLY A 344 -0.47 22.18 10.68
N THR A 345 -0.55 23.13 9.76
CA THR A 345 -1.07 24.48 10.06
C THR A 345 -2.42 24.76 9.41
N ASP A 346 -2.90 23.88 8.52
CA ASP A 346 -4.25 23.98 7.96
C ASP A 346 -5.30 23.35 8.90
N PRO A 347 -6.25 24.14 9.44
CA PRO A 347 -7.31 23.58 10.27
C PRO A 347 -8.31 22.70 9.48
N GLN A 348 -8.40 22.85 8.16
CA GLN A 348 -9.24 22.02 7.31
C GLN A 348 -8.64 20.63 7.07
N TYR A 349 -7.32 20.53 7.08
CA TYR A 349 -6.57 19.30 6.88
C TYR A 349 -5.55 19.09 8.01
N PRO A 350 -6.00 18.86 9.25
CA PRO A 350 -5.08 18.59 10.35
C PRO A 350 -4.25 17.34 10.06
N LEU A 351 -2.97 17.37 10.40
CA LEU A 351 -2.08 16.24 10.18
C LEU A 351 -1.87 15.44 11.47
N VAL A 352 -1.67 14.15 11.29
CA VAL A 352 -1.15 13.25 12.30
C VAL A 352 0.29 12.90 11.95
N ASP A 353 1.24 13.28 12.81
CA ASP A 353 2.65 12.90 12.69
C ASP A 353 2.92 11.62 13.49
N SER A 354 2.86 10.47 12.81
CA SER A 354 3.16 9.16 13.43
C SER A 354 4.54 8.63 13.06
N LEU A 355 5.45 9.49 12.61
CA LEU A 355 6.78 9.06 12.19
C LEU A 355 7.54 8.39 13.33
N VAL A 356 8.15 7.25 13.01
CA VAL A 356 9.05 6.52 13.91
C VAL A 356 10.46 6.61 13.34
N LEU A 357 11.26 7.53 13.87
CA LEU A 357 12.63 7.80 13.40
C LEU A 357 13.52 6.56 13.30
N GLN A 358 13.27 5.56 14.15
CA GLN A 358 14.00 4.29 14.19
C GLN A 358 13.80 3.45 12.92
N GLN A 359 12.64 3.56 12.25
CA GLN A 359 12.38 2.92 10.96
C GLN A 359 13.32 3.46 9.86
N GLY A 360 13.70 4.75 10.00
CA GLY A 360 14.69 5.42 9.16
C GLY A 360 14.15 5.90 7.81
N PRO A 361 14.97 6.69 7.08
CA PRO A 361 14.53 7.42 5.90
C PRO A 361 14.17 6.51 4.71
N ASN A 362 14.73 5.30 4.64
CA ASN A 362 14.39 4.37 3.55
C ASN A 362 12.98 3.79 3.72
N TYR A 363 12.52 3.59 4.96
CA TYR A 363 11.18 3.06 5.21
C TYR A 363 10.11 4.08 4.80
N ILE A 364 10.23 5.31 5.28
CA ILE A 364 9.27 6.37 4.95
C ILE A 364 9.29 6.74 3.46
N PHE A 365 10.42 6.61 2.78
CA PHE A 365 10.49 6.88 1.34
C PHE A 365 9.90 5.74 0.49
N ALA A 366 9.89 4.52 1.03
CA ALA A 366 9.28 3.38 0.35
C ALA A 366 7.75 3.35 0.54
N LYS A 367 7.26 3.98 1.61
CA LYS A 367 5.84 4.22 1.85
C LYS A 367 5.41 5.48 1.12
#